data_AF-A0A9D2IWP8-F1
#
_entry.id   AF-A0A9D2IWP8-F1
#
_cell.length_a   1.000
_cell.length_b   1.000
_cell.length_c   1.000
_cell.angle_alpha   90.00
_cell.angle_beta   90.00
_cell.angle_gamma   90.00
#
_symmetry.space_group_name_H-M   'P 1'
#
loop_
_entity.id
_entity.type
_entity.pdbx_description
1 polymer ?
#
loop_
_entity_poly.entity_id
_entity_poly.type
_entity_poly.pdbx_seq_one_letter_code
_entity_poly.pdbx_strand_id
1 'polypeptide(L)'
;MSEKLTLKERLDPKKHADKAWYLALLDQEAQFAYERDHLDAVLRMLKVFYILRYRRQIAQLREECEELRQKEHYSAEDFCTLQEKKAEIAENTRRMNEYKPYFSEPYFARMDVVDDKEGYNSYYIGKKGDVNLEIVDWRAPLAVRYYQKSRVTFTINEYEYRTVLRRALSVKNGRVLDFKNEYLSVGDVLTPEEIGGRDEEILFDPYLRSIIQSRKDDVKVRDIIRTIQEQQFD
;
A
#
# COMPACT_ATOMS: atom_id res chain seq x y z
N MET A 1 2.70 -23.34 -7.09
CA MET A 1 1.45 -22.54 -7.16
C MET A 1 0.92 -22.18 -5.78
N SER A 2 1.11 -23.03 -4.75
CA SER A 2 0.69 -22.78 -3.36
C SER A 2 1.13 -21.43 -2.80
N GLU A 3 2.41 -21.06 -2.92
CA GLU A 3 2.96 -19.84 -2.30
C GLU A 3 2.35 -18.54 -2.87
N LYS A 4 2.04 -18.51 -4.18
CA LYS A 4 1.46 -17.32 -4.83
C LYS A 4 0.03 -17.03 -4.35
N LEU A 5 -0.76 -18.08 -4.13
CA LEU A 5 -2.13 -17.94 -3.68
C LEU A 5 -2.15 -17.37 -2.25
N THR A 6 -1.34 -17.94 -1.36
CA THR A 6 -1.18 -17.46 0.01
C THR A 6 -0.64 -16.03 0.12
N LEU A 7 0.24 -15.60 -0.79
CA LEU A 7 0.72 -14.23 -0.79
C LEU A 7 -0.36 -13.25 -1.28
N LYS A 8 -1.13 -13.63 -2.30
CA LYS A 8 -2.22 -12.80 -2.81
C LYS A 8 -3.32 -12.61 -1.77
N GLU A 9 -3.68 -13.66 -1.05
CA GLU A 9 -4.64 -13.59 0.07
C GLU A 9 -4.17 -12.65 1.19
N ARG A 10 -2.85 -12.58 1.47
CA ARG A 10 -2.30 -11.64 2.47
C ARG A 10 -2.36 -10.19 2.02
N LEU A 11 -2.19 -9.94 0.72
CA LEU A 11 -2.22 -8.60 0.14
C LEU A 11 -3.62 -8.10 -0.16
N ASP A 12 -4.63 -8.99 -0.17
CA ASP A 12 -6.03 -8.65 -0.45
C ASP A 12 -6.47 -7.41 0.33
N PRO A 13 -6.92 -6.34 -0.32
CA PRO A 13 -7.36 -5.13 0.36
C PRO A 13 -8.53 -5.41 1.30
N LYS A 14 -9.40 -6.37 0.98
CA LYS A 14 -10.59 -6.67 1.78
C LYS A 14 -10.22 -7.37 3.08
N LYS A 15 -10.63 -6.79 4.21
CA LYS A 15 -10.35 -7.34 5.55
C LYS A 15 -11.63 -7.72 6.26
N HIS A 16 -11.59 -8.83 6.97
CA HIS A 16 -12.63 -9.18 7.93
C HIS A 16 -12.43 -8.35 9.20
N ALA A 17 -12.99 -7.14 9.21
CA ALA A 17 -12.85 -6.19 10.31
C ALA A 17 -13.84 -6.52 11.44
N ASP A 18 -13.42 -7.42 12.33
CA ASP A 18 -14.11 -7.68 13.59
C ASP A 18 -13.60 -6.75 14.70
N LYS A 19 -14.17 -6.85 15.90
CA LYS A 19 -13.75 -6.05 17.05
C LYS A 19 -12.24 -6.18 17.35
N ALA A 20 -11.67 -7.38 17.17
CA ALA A 20 -10.25 -7.64 17.42
C ALA A 20 -9.37 -6.88 16.41
N TRP A 21 -9.81 -6.79 15.15
CA TRP A 21 -9.16 -5.96 14.13
C TRP A 21 -9.10 -4.48 14.54
N TYR A 22 -10.22 -3.90 14.97
CA TYR A 22 -10.25 -2.50 15.41
C TYR A 22 -9.38 -2.26 16.66
N LEU A 23 -9.36 -3.19 17.62
CA LEU A 23 -8.46 -3.11 18.77
C LEU A 23 -6.99 -3.17 18.35
N ALA A 24 -6.65 -4.01 17.38
CA ALA A 24 -5.29 -4.11 16.85
C ALA A 24 -4.83 -2.83 16.13
N LEU A 25 -5.75 -2.02 15.56
CA LEU A 25 -5.39 -0.72 14.97
C LEU A 25 -4.87 0.29 16.00
N LEU A 26 -5.26 0.14 17.27
CA LEU A 26 -4.83 0.99 18.38
C LEU A 26 -3.51 0.51 19.02
N ASP A 27 -3.04 -0.68 18.66
CA ASP A 27 -1.78 -1.26 19.15
C ASP A 27 -0.64 -0.95 18.18
N GLN A 28 0.27 -0.07 18.59
CA GLN A 28 1.38 0.36 17.74
C GLN A 28 2.36 -0.78 17.40
N GLU A 29 2.64 -1.67 18.34
CA GLU A 29 3.58 -2.79 18.12
C GLU A 29 2.97 -3.80 17.15
N ALA A 30 1.69 -4.13 17.35
CA ALA A 30 0.95 -5.02 16.45
C ALA A 30 0.84 -4.43 15.04
N GLN A 31 0.55 -3.13 14.92
CA GLN A 31 0.52 -2.45 13.61
C GLN A 31 1.90 -2.44 12.95
N PHE A 32 2.97 -2.16 13.70
CA PHE A 32 4.31 -2.18 13.12
C PHE A 32 4.70 -3.56 12.59
N ALA A 33 4.37 -4.63 13.32
CA ALA A 33 4.54 -6.00 12.85
C ALA A 33 3.72 -6.29 11.59
N TYR A 34 2.46 -5.87 11.57
CA TYR A 34 1.57 -6.03 10.42
C TYR A 34 2.12 -5.33 9.17
N GLU A 35 2.57 -4.08 9.28
CA GLU A 35 3.14 -3.32 8.16
C GLU A 35 4.43 -3.97 7.62
N ARG A 36 5.25 -4.54 8.50
CA ARG A 36 6.46 -5.29 8.12
C ARG A 36 6.13 -6.56 7.35
N ASP A 37 5.16 -7.33 7.84
CA ASP A 37 4.74 -8.57 7.20
C ASP A 37 4.07 -8.31 5.85
N HIS A 38 3.28 -7.23 5.74
CA HIS A 38 2.70 -6.80 4.47
C HIS A 38 3.79 -6.40 3.46
N LEU A 39 4.80 -5.63 3.89
CA LEU A 39 5.91 -5.24 3.03
C LEU A 39 6.70 -6.47 2.54
N ASP A 40 6.99 -7.43 3.42
CA ASP A 40 7.68 -8.66 3.03
C ASP A 40 6.87 -9.45 1.99
N ALA A 41 5.54 -9.54 2.16
CA ALA A 41 4.66 -10.17 1.19
C ALA A 41 4.70 -9.46 -0.17
N VAL A 42 4.67 -8.12 -0.21
CA VAL A 42 4.81 -7.33 -1.45
C VAL A 42 6.15 -7.58 -2.12
N LEU A 43 7.26 -7.57 -1.36
CA LEU A 43 8.60 -7.79 -1.92
C LEU A 43 8.78 -9.22 -2.46
N ARG A 44 8.16 -10.22 -1.82
CA ARG A 44 8.12 -11.60 -2.34
C ARG A 44 7.30 -11.69 -3.62
N MET A 45 6.12 -11.07 -3.66
CA MET A 45 5.28 -11.03 -4.85
C MET A 45 5.99 -10.36 -6.03
N LEU A 46 6.65 -9.23 -5.80
CA LEU A 46 7.46 -8.52 -6.79
C LEU A 46 8.54 -9.43 -7.39
N LYS A 47 9.26 -10.19 -6.54
CA LYS A 47 10.28 -11.15 -7.01
C LYS A 47 9.65 -12.26 -7.85
N VAL A 48 8.54 -12.85 -7.37
CA VAL A 48 7.93 -14.04 -7.95
C VAL A 48 7.17 -13.75 -9.25
N PHE A 49 6.45 -12.63 -9.34
CA PHE A 49 5.66 -12.27 -10.52
C PHE A 49 6.50 -11.66 -11.62
N TYR A 50 7.45 -10.80 -11.26
CA TYR A 50 8.18 -9.99 -12.24
C TYR A 50 9.63 -10.43 -12.37
N ILE A 51 10.42 -10.35 -11.30
CA ILE A 51 11.88 -10.50 -11.41
C ILE A 51 12.30 -11.90 -11.89
N LEU A 52 11.75 -12.96 -11.30
CA LEU A 52 12.08 -14.33 -11.70
C LEU A 52 11.61 -14.63 -13.13
N ARG A 53 10.47 -14.07 -13.55
CA ARG A 53 9.94 -14.22 -14.90
C ARG A 53 10.87 -13.58 -15.93
N TYR A 54 11.22 -12.30 -15.75
CA TYR A 54 12.11 -11.60 -16.68
C TYR A 54 13.51 -12.22 -16.70
N ARG A 55 14.05 -12.64 -15.54
CA ARG A 55 15.34 -13.34 -15.48
C ARG A 55 15.32 -14.64 -16.28
N ARG A 56 14.25 -15.43 -16.19
CA ARG A 56 14.09 -16.66 -16.97
C ARG A 56 14.04 -16.37 -18.47
N GLN A 57 13.24 -15.40 -18.89
CA GLN A 57 13.13 -15.02 -20.31
C GLN A 57 14.47 -14.50 -20.86
N ILE A 58 15.18 -13.67 -20.11
CA ILE A 58 16.51 -13.17 -20.49
C ILE A 58 17.52 -14.33 -20.59
N ALA A 59 17.47 -15.30 -19.68
CA ALA A 59 18.37 -16.46 -19.73
C ALA A 59 18.12 -17.32 -20.98
N GLN A 60 16.85 -17.61 -21.29
CA GLN A 60 16.47 -18.36 -22.50
C GLN A 60 16.90 -17.64 -23.78
N LEU A 61 16.61 -16.34 -23.90
CA LEU A 61 17.03 -15.56 -25.05
C LEU A 61 18.55 -15.51 -25.22
N ARG A 62 19.31 -15.52 -24.11
CA ARG A 62 20.78 -15.56 -24.14
C ARG A 62 21.31 -16.90 -24.63
N GLU A 63 20.69 -17.99 -24.23
CA GLU A 63 21.01 -19.34 -24.70
C GLU A 63 20.74 -19.47 -26.21
N GLU A 64 19.55 -19.05 -26.67
CA GLU A 64 19.20 -19.02 -28.09
C GLU A 64 20.15 -18.14 -28.91
N CYS A 65 20.58 -17.00 -28.37
CA CYS A 65 21.60 -16.15 -29.02
C CYS A 65 22.95 -16.86 -29.17
N GLU A 66 23.32 -17.72 -28.23
CA GLU A 66 24.58 -18.45 -28.26
C GLU A 66 24.52 -19.62 -29.24
N GLU A 67 23.41 -20.38 -29.25
CA GLU A 67 23.15 -21.42 -30.23
C GLU A 67 23.19 -20.89 -31.68
N LEU A 68 22.58 -19.73 -31.93
CA LEU A 68 22.62 -19.07 -33.24
C LEU A 68 24.04 -18.70 -33.67
N ARG A 69 24.93 -18.35 -32.73
CA ARG A 69 26.34 -18.02 -33.05
C ARG A 69 27.18 -19.24 -33.36
N GLN A 70 26.82 -20.40 -32.81
CA GLN A 70 27.57 -21.65 -32.98
C GLN A 70 27.19 -22.43 -34.25
N LYS A 71 26.19 -21.96 -35.01
CA LYS A 71 25.82 -22.56 -36.29
C LYS A 71 26.97 -22.46 -37.30
N GLU A 72 27.33 -23.58 -37.91
CA GLU A 72 28.40 -23.68 -38.92
C GLU A 72 28.13 -22.85 -40.19
N HIS A 73 26.86 -22.64 -40.54
CA HIS A 73 26.43 -21.82 -41.67
C HIS A 73 25.60 -20.62 -41.18
N TYR A 74 26.29 -19.55 -40.79
CA TYR A 74 25.66 -18.32 -40.31
C TYR A 74 25.13 -17.46 -41.47
N SER A 75 23.80 -17.39 -41.62
CA SER A 75 23.13 -16.63 -42.68
C SER A 75 22.88 -15.15 -42.29
N ALA A 76 22.58 -14.30 -43.28
CA ALA A 76 22.07 -12.95 -43.05
C ALA A 76 20.74 -12.97 -42.27
N GLU A 77 19.91 -14.01 -42.44
CA GLU A 77 18.70 -14.23 -41.66
C GLU A 77 19.00 -14.56 -40.19
N ASP A 78 20.02 -15.38 -39.93
CA ASP A 78 20.50 -15.66 -38.56
C ASP A 78 21.05 -14.39 -37.89
N PHE A 79 21.67 -13.49 -38.67
CA PHE A 79 22.09 -12.18 -38.16
C PHE A 79 20.91 -11.29 -37.76
N CYS A 80 19.88 -11.18 -38.61
CA CYS A 80 18.68 -10.40 -38.29
C CYS A 80 17.98 -10.93 -37.03
N THR A 81 17.76 -12.25 -36.95
CA THR A 81 17.14 -12.89 -35.77
C THR A 81 17.98 -12.70 -34.50
N LEU A 82 19.31 -12.74 -34.60
CA LEU A 82 20.19 -12.42 -33.47
C LEU A 82 20.02 -10.98 -32.99
N GLN A 83 19.87 -10.01 -33.90
CA GLN A 83 19.64 -8.60 -33.52
C GLN A 83 18.28 -8.42 -32.84
N GLU A 84 17.23 -9.07 -33.35
CA GLU A 84 15.89 -9.06 -32.74
C GLU A 84 15.92 -9.62 -31.32
N LYS A 85 16.55 -10.78 -31.11
CA LYS A 85 16.69 -11.38 -29.77
C LYS A 85 17.49 -10.50 -28.82
N LYS A 86 18.55 -9.84 -29.29
CA LYS A 86 19.30 -8.86 -28.49
C LYS A 86 18.45 -7.66 -28.09
N ALA A 87 17.62 -7.15 -29.00
CA ALA A 87 16.68 -6.07 -28.69
C ALA A 87 15.65 -6.52 -27.64
N GLU A 88 15.15 -7.76 -27.73
CA GLU A 88 14.23 -8.33 -26.74
C GLU A 88 14.88 -8.49 -25.36
N ILE A 89 16.15 -8.93 -25.29
CA ILE A 89 16.91 -8.97 -24.03
C ILE A 89 17.03 -7.57 -23.42
N ALA A 90 17.33 -6.57 -24.25
CA ALA A 90 17.45 -5.19 -23.80
C ALA A 90 16.12 -4.66 -23.26
N GLU A 91 15.01 -4.93 -23.94
CA GLU A 91 13.66 -4.54 -23.50
C GLU A 91 13.25 -5.24 -22.20
N ASN A 92 13.46 -6.55 -22.09
CA ASN A 92 13.17 -7.30 -20.87
C ASN A 92 14.04 -6.82 -19.69
N THR A 93 15.29 -6.45 -19.95
CA THR A 93 16.18 -5.86 -18.94
C THR A 93 15.68 -4.47 -18.51
N ARG A 94 15.24 -3.65 -19.46
CA ARG A 94 14.64 -2.33 -19.20
C ARG A 94 13.40 -2.47 -18.32
N ARG A 95 12.45 -3.32 -18.70
CA ARG A 95 11.24 -3.61 -17.92
C ARG A 95 11.56 -4.11 -16.52
N MET A 96 12.50 -5.05 -16.38
CA MET A 96 12.95 -5.53 -15.07
C MET A 96 13.51 -4.38 -14.20
N ASN A 97 14.24 -3.44 -14.80
CA ASN A 97 14.80 -2.29 -14.09
C ASN A 97 13.72 -1.29 -13.63
N GLU A 98 12.58 -1.19 -14.30
CA GLU A 98 11.46 -0.35 -13.87
C GLU A 98 10.88 -0.77 -12.51
N TYR A 99 11.09 -2.02 -12.10
CA TYR A 99 10.65 -2.54 -10.81
C TYR A 99 11.64 -2.28 -9.68
N LYS A 100 12.86 -1.79 -9.96
CA LYS A 100 13.87 -1.47 -8.92
C LYS A 100 13.36 -0.52 -7.82
N PRO A 101 12.64 0.57 -8.14
CA PRO A 101 12.14 1.50 -7.12
C PRO A 101 11.23 0.83 -6.07
N TYR A 102 10.44 -0.17 -6.47
CA TYR A 102 9.57 -0.92 -5.57
C TYR A 102 10.33 -1.69 -4.48
N PHE A 103 11.60 -2.05 -4.71
CA PHE A 103 12.42 -2.68 -3.66
C PHE A 103 12.86 -1.70 -2.57
N SER A 104 12.89 -0.40 -2.86
CA SER A 104 13.24 0.61 -1.86
C SER A 104 12.00 1.09 -1.12
N GLU A 105 10.98 1.52 -1.85
CA GLU A 105 9.76 2.17 -1.35
C GLU A 105 8.60 1.86 -2.31
N PRO A 106 7.90 0.71 -2.15
CA PRO A 106 6.80 0.33 -3.03
C PRO A 106 5.56 1.22 -2.83
N TYR A 107 5.33 1.64 -1.59
CA TYR A 107 4.23 2.52 -1.18
C TYR A 107 4.73 3.44 -0.05
N PHE A 108 4.04 4.56 0.15
CA PHE A 108 4.38 5.57 1.17
C PHE A 108 3.21 5.89 2.09
N ALA A 109 2.01 5.36 1.81
CA ALA A 109 0.83 5.59 2.62
C ALA A 109 -0.11 4.38 2.58
N ARG A 110 -0.98 4.31 3.59
CA ARG A 110 -2.09 3.38 3.70
C ARG A 110 -3.35 4.16 4.05
N MET A 111 -4.46 3.79 3.41
CA MET A 111 -5.78 4.33 3.68
C MET A 111 -6.78 3.20 3.84
N ASP A 112 -7.44 3.15 4.99
CA ASP A 112 -8.49 2.18 5.23
C ASP A 112 -9.84 2.87 5.18
N VAL A 113 -10.77 2.25 4.46
CA VAL A 113 -12.12 2.75 4.24
C VAL A 113 -13.14 1.65 4.47
N VAL A 114 -14.36 2.05 4.77
CA VAL A 114 -15.51 1.17 4.85
C VAL A 114 -16.62 1.71 3.96
N ASP A 115 -17.31 0.82 3.27
CA ASP A 115 -18.54 1.10 2.53
C ASP A 115 -19.55 -0.04 2.74
N ASP A 116 -20.83 0.24 2.50
CA ASP A 116 -21.92 -0.72 2.77
C ASP A 116 -21.92 -1.92 1.82
N LYS A 117 -21.24 -1.84 0.67
CA LYS A 117 -21.26 -2.89 -0.36
C LYS A 117 -20.09 -3.86 -0.19
N GLU A 118 -18.88 -3.35 -0.04
CA GLU A 118 -17.67 -4.17 0.03
C GLU A 118 -17.17 -4.39 1.47
N GLY A 119 -17.61 -3.56 2.41
CA GLY A 119 -17.18 -3.59 3.80
C GLY A 119 -15.83 -2.90 3.98
N TYR A 120 -14.97 -3.46 4.84
CA TYR A 120 -13.69 -2.86 5.18
C TYR A 120 -12.59 -3.20 4.17
N ASN A 121 -11.96 -2.18 3.62
CA ASN A 121 -10.85 -2.30 2.69
C ASN A 121 -9.64 -1.46 3.11
N SER A 122 -8.44 -2.03 2.99
CA SER A 122 -7.15 -1.41 3.31
C SER A 122 -6.33 -1.23 2.03
N TYR A 123 -6.15 0.01 1.59
CA TYR A 123 -5.44 0.33 0.34
C TYR A 123 -4.06 0.93 0.61
N TYR A 124 -3.04 0.37 0.00
CA TYR A 124 -1.69 0.94 0.00
C TYR A 124 -1.49 1.84 -1.21
N ILE A 125 -0.89 3.01 -0.97
CA ILE A 125 -0.73 4.07 -1.98
C ILE A 125 0.74 4.25 -2.29
N GLY A 126 1.08 4.11 -3.57
CA GLY A 126 2.43 4.24 -4.10
C GLY A 126 2.58 5.28 -5.20
N LYS A 127 3.83 5.59 -5.55
CA LYS A 127 4.17 6.52 -6.64
C LYS A 127 3.74 5.99 -8.02
N LYS A 128 3.68 4.66 -8.14
CA LYS A 128 3.20 3.90 -9.30
C LYS A 128 2.32 2.77 -8.77
N GLY A 129 1.16 2.58 -9.37
CA GLY A 129 0.26 1.47 -9.03
C GLY A 129 0.70 0.14 -9.65
N ASP A 130 0.38 -0.97 -8.99
CA ASP A 130 0.56 -2.33 -9.50
C ASP A 130 -0.52 -3.25 -8.92
N VAL A 131 -1.40 -3.75 -9.79
CA VAL A 131 -2.53 -4.61 -9.40
C VAL A 131 -2.07 -5.94 -8.81
N ASN A 132 -0.96 -6.51 -9.29
CA ASN A 132 -0.47 -7.79 -8.74
C ASN A 132 0.15 -7.64 -7.35
N LEU A 133 0.46 -6.41 -6.94
CA LEU A 133 1.01 -6.07 -5.62
C LEU A 133 -0.02 -5.41 -4.72
N GLU A 134 -1.25 -5.21 -5.20
CA GLU A 134 -2.33 -4.48 -4.50
C GLU A 134 -1.91 -3.05 -4.09
N ILE A 135 -1.15 -2.37 -4.96
CA ILE A 135 -0.70 -0.99 -4.76
C ILE A 135 -1.48 -0.05 -5.67
N VAL A 136 -2.13 0.93 -5.06
CA VAL A 136 -2.90 1.99 -5.73
C VAL A 136 -1.96 3.13 -6.13
N ASP A 137 -2.07 3.62 -7.37
CA ASP A 137 -1.36 4.82 -7.81
C ASP A 137 -1.91 6.05 -7.09
N TRP A 138 -1.03 6.94 -6.59
CA TRP A 138 -1.45 8.15 -5.89
C TRP A 138 -2.37 9.08 -6.69
N ARG A 139 -2.41 8.95 -8.03
CA ARG A 139 -3.31 9.72 -8.91
C ARG A 139 -4.70 9.09 -9.06
N ALA A 140 -4.89 7.86 -8.59
CA ALA A 140 -6.19 7.20 -8.67
C ALA A 140 -7.24 7.98 -7.85
N PRO A 141 -8.50 8.04 -8.30
CA PRO A 141 -9.56 8.80 -7.61
C PRO A 141 -9.67 8.50 -6.11
N LEU A 142 -9.47 7.24 -5.72
CA LEU A 142 -9.44 6.81 -4.32
C LEU A 142 -8.23 7.37 -3.57
N ALA A 143 -7.02 7.24 -4.12
CA ALA A 143 -5.80 7.71 -3.49
C ALA A 143 -5.73 9.24 -3.37
N VAL A 144 -6.35 9.99 -4.28
CA VAL A 144 -6.44 11.46 -4.16
C VAL A 144 -7.16 11.88 -2.86
N ARG A 145 -8.10 11.08 -2.36
CA ARG A 145 -8.82 11.35 -1.10
C ARG A 145 -7.94 11.25 0.14
N TYR A 146 -6.81 10.53 0.06
CA TYR A 146 -5.79 10.52 1.12
C TYR A 146 -5.32 11.94 1.46
N TYR A 147 -5.14 12.80 0.46
CA TYR A 147 -4.70 14.19 0.65
C TYR A 147 -5.82 15.14 1.08
N GLN A 148 -7.09 14.74 0.94
CA GLN A 148 -8.26 15.54 1.30
C GLN A 148 -8.57 15.40 2.78
N LYS A 149 -7.67 15.99 3.54
CA LYS A 149 -7.59 15.97 4.98
C LYS A 149 -8.93 16.27 5.67
N SER A 150 -9.62 17.35 5.32
CA SER A 150 -10.89 17.75 5.95
C SER A 150 -12.07 16.79 5.73
N ARG A 151 -12.01 15.88 4.75
CA ARG A 151 -13.11 14.97 4.44
C ARG A 151 -12.83 13.57 4.94
N VAL A 152 -13.73 13.05 5.76
CA VAL A 152 -13.73 11.67 6.25
C VAL A 152 -14.66 10.77 5.44
N THR A 153 -15.75 11.32 4.92
CA THR A 153 -16.66 10.64 4.00
C THR A 153 -16.53 11.20 2.59
N PHE A 154 -16.62 10.33 1.58
CA PHE A 154 -16.58 10.72 0.19
C PHE A 154 -17.21 9.67 -0.73
N THR A 155 -17.76 10.14 -1.85
CA THR A 155 -18.32 9.26 -2.88
C THR A 155 -17.36 9.12 -4.05
N ILE A 156 -17.21 7.89 -4.55
CA ILE A 156 -16.57 7.59 -5.83
C ILE A 156 -17.50 6.65 -6.59
N ASN A 157 -17.97 7.10 -7.75
CA ASN A 157 -18.99 6.41 -8.53
C ASN A 157 -20.24 6.13 -7.67
N GLU A 158 -20.56 4.86 -7.45
CA GLU A 158 -21.72 4.37 -6.70
C GLU A 158 -21.39 3.91 -5.27
N TYR A 159 -20.16 4.17 -4.80
CA TYR A 159 -19.69 3.78 -3.49
C TYR A 159 -19.54 5.01 -2.60
N GLU A 160 -20.14 4.94 -1.41
CA GLU A 160 -19.97 5.92 -0.36
C GLU A 160 -18.98 5.35 0.66
N TYR A 161 -17.78 5.92 0.66
CA TYR A 161 -16.71 5.49 1.54
C TYR A 161 -16.65 6.38 2.77
N ARG A 162 -16.40 5.74 3.90
CA ARG A 162 -16.00 6.38 5.13
C ARG A 162 -14.58 5.96 5.49
N THR A 163 -13.74 6.95 5.76
CA THR A 163 -12.34 6.73 6.13
C THR A 163 -12.26 6.25 7.57
N VAL A 164 -11.51 5.19 7.82
CA VAL A 164 -11.20 4.67 9.15
C VAL A 164 -9.77 5.05 9.54
N LEU A 165 -8.82 4.89 8.61
CA LEU A 165 -7.39 5.12 8.85
C LEU A 165 -6.79 5.91 7.69
N ARG A 166 -5.97 6.93 8.00
CA ARG A 166 -4.95 7.48 7.10
C ARG A 166 -3.60 7.37 7.77
N ARG A 167 -2.66 6.68 7.14
CA ARG A 167 -1.35 6.41 7.69
C ARG A 167 -0.27 6.78 6.68
N ALA A 168 0.68 7.61 7.11
CA ALA A 168 1.94 7.82 6.41
C ALA A 168 2.93 6.72 6.83
N LEU A 169 3.58 6.10 5.87
CA LEU A 169 4.54 5.02 6.08
C LEU A 169 5.94 5.49 5.65
N SER A 170 6.93 5.32 6.54
CA SER A 170 8.33 5.53 6.21
C SER A 170 8.95 4.21 5.79
N VAL A 171 9.05 3.97 4.48
CA VAL A 171 9.65 2.74 3.93
C VAL A 171 10.93 3.08 3.18
N LYS A 172 12.03 2.42 3.53
CA LYS A 172 13.32 2.62 2.87
C LYS A 172 14.11 1.32 2.78
N ASN A 173 14.75 1.10 1.64
CA ASN A 173 15.55 -0.11 1.39
C ASN A 173 14.78 -1.41 1.69
N GLY A 174 13.48 -1.43 1.42
CA GLY A 174 12.62 -2.59 1.64
C GLY A 174 12.34 -2.90 3.11
N ARG A 175 12.38 -1.88 3.97
CA ARG A 175 12.05 -1.99 5.41
C ARG A 175 11.13 -0.87 5.84
N VAL A 176 10.14 -1.19 6.66
CA VAL A 176 9.34 -0.21 7.40
C VAL A 176 10.23 0.34 8.52
N LEU A 177 10.48 1.65 8.48
CA LEU A 177 11.23 2.37 9.51
C LEU A 177 10.31 2.87 10.61
N ASP A 178 9.18 3.47 10.22
CA ASP A 178 8.20 4.06 11.12
C ASP A 178 6.87 4.29 10.39
N PHE A 179 5.81 4.57 11.13
CA PHE A 179 4.55 5.04 10.59
C PHE A 179 3.92 6.11 11.47
N LYS A 180 3.08 6.95 10.85
CA LYS A 180 2.31 7.97 11.57
C LYS A 180 0.88 7.95 11.10
N ASN A 181 -0.07 7.83 12.03
CA ASN A 181 -1.46 8.01 11.69
C ASN A 181 -1.74 9.51 11.53
N GLU A 182 -2.27 9.89 10.37
CA GLU A 182 -2.83 11.20 10.14
C GLU A 182 -4.28 11.26 10.62
N TYR A 183 -4.97 10.12 10.61
CA TYR A 183 -6.34 9.98 11.09
C TYR A 183 -6.58 8.52 11.49
N LEU A 184 -7.23 8.30 12.63
CA LEU A 184 -7.72 6.99 13.05
C LEU A 184 -9.01 7.16 13.85
N SER A 185 -10.14 6.72 13.31
CA SER A 185 -11.42 6.70 14.02
C SER A 185 -11.97 5.28 14.08
N VAL A 186 -12.23 4.83 15.31
CA VAL A 186 -12.72 3.47 15.63
C VAL A 186 -13.96 3.51 16.52
N GLY A 187 -14.51 4.70 16.76
CA GLY A 187 -15.62 4.97 17.70
C GLY A 187 -16.94 4.32 17.31
N ASP A 188 -17.13 3.95 16.04
CA ASP A 188 -18.34 3.26 15.60
C ASP A 188 -18.41 1.81 16.07
N VAL A 189 -17.27 1.22 16.46
CA VAL A 189 -17.16 -0.21 16.80
C VAL A 189 -16.67 -0.42 18.24
N LEU A 190 -15.80 0.46 18.73
CA LEU A 190 -15.20 0.35 20.06
C LEU A 190 -15.80 1.35 21.03
N THR A 191 -15.91 0.93 22.29
CA THR A 191 -16.35 1.81 23.39
C THR A 191 -15.25 2.79 23.80
N PRO A 192 -15.58 3.96 24.40
CA PRO A 192 -14.60 4.92 24.88
C PRO A 192 -13.56 4.30 25.84
N GLU A 193 -13.97 3.35 26.69
CA GLU A 193 -13.10 2.63 27.60
C GLU A 193 -12.08 1.75 26.85
N GLU A 194 -12.51 1.09 25.77
CA GLU A 194 -11.65 0.26 24.93
C GLU A 194 -10.68 1.09 24.10
N ILE A 195 -11.12 2.26 23.63
CA ILE A 195 -10.26 3.18 22.88
C ILE A 195 -9.20 3.75 23.81
N GLY A 196 -9.57 4.16 25.02
CA GLY A 196 -8.66 4.74 26.00
C GLY A 196 -7.96 6.01 25.49
N GLY A 197 -8.58 6.72 24.53
CA GLY A 197 -8.00 7.89 23.88
C GLY A 197 -6.77 7.64 23.02
N ARG A 198 -6.62 6.41 22.49
CA ARG A 198 -5.56 6.02 21.54
C ARG A 198 -5.94 6.26 20.08
N ASP A 199 -7.20 6.61 19.82
CA ASP A 199 -7.67 7.06 18.53
C ASP A 199 -7.04 8.41 18.15
N GLU A 200 -6.94 8.66 16.85
CA GLU A 200 -6.32 9.86 16.30
C GLU A 200 -7.31 10.58 15.39
N GLU A 201 -8.56 10.73 15.86
CA GLU A 201 -9.65 11.33 15.10
C GLU A 201 -9.46 12.83 14.88
N ILE A 202 -8.67 13.51 15.73
CA ILE A 202 -8.47 14.96 15.68
C ILE A 202 -7.80 15.37 14.36
N LEU A 203 -8.60 16.03 13.54
CA LEU A 203 -8.28 16.49 12.20
C LEU A 203 -7.41 17.77 12.29
N PHE A 204 -6.10 17.58 12.12
CA PHE A 204 -5.12 18.55 11.61
C PHE A 204 -4.31 19.46 12.51
N ASP A 205 -4.81 20.03 13.60
CA ASP A 205 -3.98 20.99 14.32
C ASP A 205 -2.95 20.28 15.24
N PRO A 206 -1.63 20.39 14.98
CA PRO A 206 -0.60 19.85 15.87
C PRO A 206 -0.66 20.41 17.29
N TYR A 207 -1.16 21.64 17.45
CA TYR A 207 -1.36 22.31 18.73
C TYR A 207 -2.56 21.74 19.49
N LEU A 208 -3.71 21.52 18.84
CA LEU A 208 -4.81 20.81 19.51
C LEU A 208 -4.43 19.37 19.86
N ARG A 209 -3.65 18.68 19.01
CA ARG A 209 -3.13 17.35 19.32
C ARG A 209 -2.25 17.35 20.58
N SER A 210 -1.36 18.32 20.74
CA SER A 210 -0.51 18.40 21.94
C SER A 210 -1.30 18.76 23.20
N ILE A 211 -2.34 19.59 23.08
CA ILE A 211 -3.28 19.88 24.17
C ILE A 211 -4.05 18.61 24.58
N ILE A 212 -4.54 17.82 23.64
CA ILE A 212 -5.26 16.58 23.95
C ILE A 212 -4.31 15.52 24.52
N GLN A 213 -3.08 15.42 24.01
CA GLN A 213 -2.07 14.51 24.58
C GLN A 213 -1.68 14.88 26.00
N SER A 214 -1.67 16.17 26.35
CA SER A 214 -1.40 16.62 27.73
C SER A 214 -2.62 16.52 28.64
N ARG A 215 -3.84 16.46 28.09
CA ARG A 215 -5.12 16.37 28.82
C ARG A 215 -5.95 15.17 28.37
N LYS A 216 -5.34 13.99 28.28
CA LYS A 216 -5.99 12.78 27.73
C LYS A 216 -7.26 12.37 28.49
N ASP A 217 -7.37 12.70 29.76
CA ASP A 217 -8.48 12.30 30.62
C ASP A 217 -9.65 13.31 30.62
N ASP A 218 -9.51 14.46 29.97
CA ASP A 218 -10.53 15.52 29.97
C ASP A 218 -11.49 15.35 28.79
N VAL A 219 -12.53 14.56 29.02
CA VAL A 219 -13.60 14.26 28.04
C VAL A 219 -14.24 15.54 27.49
N LYS A 220 -14.42 16.57 28.33
CA LYS A 220 -15.06 17.84 27.91
C LYS A 220 -14.23 18.58 26.87
N VAL A 221 -12.90 18.60 27.03
CA VAL A 221 -12.01 19.25 26.08
C VAL A 221 -12.04 18.53 24.73
N ARG A 222 -12.07 17.19 24.73
CA ARG A 222 -12.19 16.41 23.49
C ARG A 222 -13.51 16.65 22.77
N ASP A 223 -14.62 16.69 23.49
CA ASP A 223 -15.94 16.91 22.90
C ASP A 223 -16.07 18.33 22.32
N ILE A 224 -15.57 19.36 23.01
CA ILE A 224 -15.52 20.73 22.49
C ILE A 224 -14.71 20.79 21.19
N ILE A 225 -13.54 20.15 21.17
CA ILE A 225 -12.67 20.12 19.99
C ILE A 225 -13.37 19.41 18.82
N ARG A 226 -14.07 18.31 19.08
CA ARG A 226 -14.85 17.59 18.06
C ARG A 226 -15.93 18.48 17.45
N THR A 227 -16.73 19.15 18.28
CA THR A 227 -17.77 20.06 17.82
C THR A 227 -17.21 21.25 17.03
N ILE A 228 -16.06 21.81 17.42
CA ILE A 228 -15.41 22.89 16.66
C ILE A 228 -14.97 22.39 15.28
N GLN A 229 -14.46 21.15 15.19
CA GLN A 229 -14.06 20.56 13.92
C GLN A 229 -15.26 20.29 13.01
N GLU A 230 -16.34 19.74 13.54
CA GLU A 230 -17.59 19.56 12.79
C GLU A 230 -18.08 20.88 12.17
N GLN A 231 -18.12 21.97 12.96
CA GLN A 231 -18.57 23.28 12.47
C GLN A 231 -17.64 23.96 11.45
N GLN A 232 -16.34 23.64 11.44
CA GLN A 232 -15.39 24.25 10.50
C GLN A 232 -15.34 23.55 9.14
N PHE A 233 -15.86 22.32 9.05
CA PHE A 233 -15.66 21.46 7.89
C PHE A 233 -16.96 20.85 7.30
N ASP A 234 -18.12 21.17 7.89
CA ASP A 234 -19.42 21.18 7.19
C ASP A 234 -19.49 22.32 6.16
#